data_AF-A0A955AHB3-F1
#
_entry.id   AF-A0A955AHB3-F1
#
_cell.length_a   1.000
_cell.length_b   1.000
_cell.length_c   1.000
_cell.angle_alpha   90.00
_cell.angle_beta   90.00
_cell.angle_gamma   90.00
#
_symmetry.space_group_name_H-M   'P 1'
#
loop_
_entity.id
_entity.type
_entity.pdbx_description
1 polymer ?
#
loop_
_entity_poly.entity_id
_entity_poly.type
_entity_poly.pdbx_seq_one_letter_code
_entity_poly.pdbx_strand_id
1 'polypeptide(L)'
;NSYVPQAQFELARVRQEQQQPVEARKLFENVADSQRNELGARARFMSGELLFSDKQYDAAIREFQRLMYGYGGEKADQSVRNWQARGGLEAGRCAAVLAGQEKDSTKQNELVATAQKYFQYVAEKHPNAEEAAAAKQQLQKIGERGIRR
;
A
#
# COMPACT_ATOMS: atom_id res chain seq x y z
N ASN A 1 8.52 22.63 18.09
CA ASN A 1 7.39 21.91 17.46
C ASN A 1 7.05 22.54 16.13
N SER A 2 7.42 21.88 15.03
CA SER A 2 7.05 22.32 13.69
C SER A 2 5.71 21.69 13.32
N TYR A 3 4.65 22.50 13.16
CA TYR A 3 3.34 22.07 12.65
C TYR A 3 3.33 21.90 11.12
N VAL A 4 4.46 22.13 10.47
CA VAL A 4 4.60 22.13 9.01
C VAL A 4 4.17 20.79 8.39
N PRO A 5 4.56 19.61 8.92
CA PRO A 5 4.14 18.33 8.32
C PRO A 5 2.62 18.12 8.39
N GLN A 6 1.97 18.52 9.50
CA GLN A 6 0.51 18.43 9.64
C GLN A 6 -0.19 19.37 8.66
N ALA A 7 0.26 20.62 8.56
CA ALA A 7 -0.29 21.59 7.62
C ALA A 7 -0.13 21.14 6.15
N GLN A 8 1.02 20.56 5.81
CA GLN A 8 1.26 19.99 4.48
C GLN A 8 0.35 18.80 4.19
N PHE A 9 0.13 17.94 5.19
CA PHE A 9 -0.78 16.79 5.05
C PHE A 9 -2.23 17.23 4.78
N GLU A 10 -2.74 18.20 5.55
CA GLU A 10 -4.09 18.71 5.32
C GLU A 10 -4.21 19.47 3.99
N LEU A 11 -3.18 20.23 3.60
CA LEU A 11 -3.13 20.85 2.27
C LEU A 11 -3.17 19.79 1.16
N ALA A 12 -2.45 18.67 1.33
CA ALA A 12 -2.47 17.56 0.38
C ALA A 12 -3.89 17.00 0.20
N ARG A 13 -4.63 16.83 1.30
CA ARG A 13 -6.04 16.38 1.27
C ARG A 13 -6.95 17.36 0.54
N VAL A 14 -6.82 18.66 0.82
CA VAL A 14 -7.58 19.70 0.11
C VAL A 14 -7.29 19.65 -1.40
N ARG A 15 -6.02 19.47 -1.80
CA ARG A 15 -5.64 19.32 -3.21
C ARG A 15 -6.26 18.06 -3.83
N GLN A 16 -6.26 16.93 -3.11
CA GLN A 16 -6.90 15.70 -3.57
C GLN A 16 -8.41 15.92 -3.81
N GLU A 17 -9.11 16.56 -2.88
CA GLU A 17 -10.54 16.88 -3.00
C GLU A 17 -10.84 17.84 -4.16
N GLN A 18 -9.90 18.75 -4.47
CA GLN A 18 -9.97 19.66 -5.63
C GLN A 18 -9.58 19.00 -6.96
N GLN A 19 -9.49 17.67 -7.02
CA GLN A 19 -9.07 16.93 -8.21
C GLN A 19 -7.68 17.37 -8.74
N GLN A 20 -6.79 17.73 -7.81
CA GLN A 20 -5.38 18.08 -8.05
C GLN A 20 -4.46 16.96 -7.51
N PRO A 21 -4.55 15.73 -8.04
CA PRO A 21 -3.87 14.56 -7.47
C PRO A 21 -2.34 14.65 -7.58
N VAL A 22 -1.81 15.38 -8.58
CA VAL A 22 -0.37 15.56 -8.75
C VAL A 22 0.20 16.47 -7.66
N GLU A 23 -0.44 17.61 -7.36
CA GLU A 23 -0.02 18.46 -6.25
C GLU A 23 -0.24 17.78 -4.90
N ALA A 24 -1.38 17.10 -4.72
CA ALA A 24 -1.68 16.35 -3.51
C ALA A 24 -0.58 15.31 -3.21
N ARG A 25 -0.21 14.52 -4.22
CA ARG A 25 0.81 13.48 -4.08
C ARG A 25 2.16 14.05 -3.66
N LYS A 26 2.62 15.15 -4.28
CA LYS A 26 3.90 15.80 -3.90
C LYS A 26 3.90 16.22 -2.43
N LEU A 27 2.78 16.75 -1.94
CA LEU A 27 2.67 17.16 -0.53
C LEU A 27 2.66 15.95 0.41
N PHE A 28 1.93 14.88 0.07
CA PHE A 28 1.97 13.64 0.84
C PHE A 28 3.37 13.02 0.88
N GLU A 29 4.08 12.99 -0.25
CA GLU A 29 5.47 12.49 -0.33
C GLU A 29 6.41 13.28 0.59
N ASN A 30 6.32 14.61 0.61
CA ASN A 30 7.13 15.45 1.50
C ASN A 30 6.89 15.14 3.00
N VAL A 31 5.63 14.94 3.38
CA VAL A 31 5.28 14.55 4.75
C VAL A 31 5.80 13.14 5.05
N ALA A 32 5.61 12.22 4.13
CA ALA A 32 6.04 10.83 4.25
C ALA A 32 7.57 10.71 4.39
N ASP A 33 8.33 11.52 3.66
CA ASP A 33 9.81 11.50 3.67
C ASP A 33 10.38 12.16 4.93
N SER A 34 9.71 13.17 5.49
CA SER A 34 10.17 13.90 6.67
C SER A 34 9.78 13.26 8.00
N GLN A 35 8.71 12.46 8.02
CA GLN A 35 8.18 11.85 9.25
C GLN A 35 8.45 10.34 9.30
N ARG A 36 8.73 9.80 10.49
CA ARG A 36 8.90 8.34 10.73
C ARG A 36 7.85 7.78 11.69
N ASN A 37 6.78 8.53 11.95
CA ASN A 37 5.67 8.19 12.81
C ASN A 37 4.40 7.90 11.99
N GLU A 38 3.26 7.77 12.67
CA GLU A 38 1.96 7.52 12.06
C GLU A 38 1.60 8.53 10.94
N LEU A 39 1.91 9.82 11.12
CA LEU A 39 1.60 10.83 10.10
C LEU A 39 2.35 10.57 8.80
N GLY A 40 3.63 10.20 8.90
CA GLY A 40 4.43 9.82 7.73
C GLY A 40 3.93 8.55 7.07
N ALA A 41 3.56 7.55 7.87
CA ALA A 41 3.01 6.29 7.39
C ALA A 41 1.67 6.49 6.64
N ARG A 42 0.77 7.29 7.23
CA ARG A 42 -0.49 7.70 6.60
C ARG A 42 -0.25 8.47 5.31
N ALA A 43 0.65 9.44 5.29
CA ALA A 43 0.97 10.21 4.10
C ALA A 43 1.51 9.31 2.96
N ARG A 44 2.35 8.34 3.29
CA ARG A 44 2.84 7.33 2.33
C ARG A 44 1.70 6.52 1.74
N PHE A 45 0.75 6.08 2.57
CA PHE A 45 -0.44 5.37 2.13
C PHE A 45 -1.26 6.20 1.14
N MET A 46 -1.56 7.46 1.48
CA MET A 46 -2.32 8.36 0.60
C MET A 46 -1.63 8.58 -0.75
N SER A 47 -0.30 8.70 -0.78
CA SER A 47 0.46 8.76 -2.04
C SER A 47 0.25 7.51 -2.89
N GLY A 48 0.33 6.32 -2.28
CA GLY A 48 0.04 5.06 -2.95
C GLY A 48 -1.39 4.96 -3.48
N GLU A 49 -2.39 5.42 -2.73
CA GLU A 49 -3.79 5.44 -3.18
C GLU A 49 -4.04 6.37 -4.37
N LEU A 50 -3.36 7.52 -4.43
CA LEU A 50 -3.44 8.40 -5.59
C LEU A 50 -2.87 7.73 -6.84
N LEU A 51 -1.73 7.05 -6.72
CA LEU A 51 -1.13 6.29 -7.82
C LEU A 51 -2.03 5.12 -8.25
N PHE A 52 -2.63 4.41 -7.29
CA PHE A 52 -3.58 3.35 -7.57
C PHE A 52 -4.80 3.87 -8.34
N SER A 53 -5.35 5.00 -7.93
CA SER A 53 -6.50 5.65 -8.56
C SER A 53 -6.21 6.07 -10.01
N ASP A 54 -4.96 6.47 -10.27
CA ASP A 54 -4.44 6.79 -11.61
C ASP A 54 -3.97 5.53 -12.39
N LYS A 55 -4.29 4.33 -11.91
CA LYS A 55 -3.91 3.03 -12.50
C LYS A 55 -2.39 2.82 -12.64
N GLN A 56 -1.60 3.60 -11.91
CA GLN A 56 -0.14 3.47 -11.86
C GLN A 56 0.26 2.39 -10.83
N TYR A 57 -0.17 1.15 -11.06
CA TYR A 57 -0.07 0.06 -10.08
C TYR A 57 1.38 -0.25 -9.67
N ASP A 58 2.34 -0.24 -10.60
CA ASP A 58 3.76 -0.44 -10.27
C ASP A 58 4.30 0.65 -9.34
N ALA A 59 3.87 1.90 -9.54
CA ALA A 59 4.27 3.01 -8.69
C ALA A 59 3.59 2.93 -7.32
N ALA A 60 2.31 2.57 -7.27
CA ALA A 60 1.56 2.35 -6.04
C ALA A 60 2.20 1.26 -5.18
N ILE A 61 2.61 0.13 -5.78
CA ILE A 61 3.33 -0.95 -5.08
C ILE A 61 4.58 -0.41 -4.39
N ARG A 62 5.38 0.43 -5.07
CA ARG A 62 6.59 1.02 -4.47
C ARG A 62 6.29 1.88 -3.25
N GLU A 63 5.23 2.70 -3.29
CA GLU A 63 4.80 3.50 -2.13
C GLU A 63 4.33 2.61 -0.98
N PHE A 64 3.53 1.59 -1.26
CA PHE A 64 3.06 0.66 -0.25
C PHE A 64 4.18 -0.19 0.35
N GLN A 65 5.19 -0.60 -0.43
CA GLN A 65 6.37 -1.27 0.10
C GLN A 65 7.19 -0.37 1.04
N ARG A 66 7.36 0.91 0.67
CA ARG A 66 8.01 1.90 1.55
C ARG A 66 7.22 2.07 2.84
N LEU A 67 5.89 2.00 2.79
CA LEU A 67 5.05 2.00 3.99
C LEU A 67 5.28 0.76 4.87
N MET A 68 5.23 -0.43 4.27
CA MET A 68 5.38 -1.71 4.97
C MET A 68 6.72 -1.84 5.73
N TYR A 69 7.80 -1.30 5.16
CA TYR A 69 9.15 -1.56 5.67
C TYR A 69 9.93 -0.31 6.10
N GLY A 70 9.55 0.88 5.63
CA GLY A 70 10.31 2.13 5.83
C GLY A 70 10.00 2.89 7.13
N TYR A 71 8.96 2.50 7.87
CA TYR A 71 8.52 3.17 9.10
C TYR A 71 8.72 2.24 10.32
N GLY A 72 9.96 1.78 10.53
CA GLY A 72 10.30 0.91 11.67
C GLY A 72 10.04 -0.58 11.46
N GLY A 73 9.44 -0.98 10.33
CA GLY A 73 9.19 -2.39 9.98
C GLY A 73 8.44 -3.13 11.09
N GLU A 74 8.93 -4.32 11.46
CA GLU A 74 8.31 -5.13 12.53
C GLU A 74 8.41 -4.50 13.93
N LYS A 75 9.29 -3.52 14.13
CA LYS A 75 9.49 -2.81 15.41
C LYS A 75 8.67 -1.52 15.52
N ALA A 76 7.81 -1.25 14.54
CA ALA A 76 7.00 -0.04 14.51
C ALA A 76 5.94 -0.04 15.61
N ASP A 77 5.57 1.15 16.08
CA ASP A 77 4.44 1.33 17.00
C ASP A 77 3.13 0.85 16.36
N GLN A 78 2.16 0.48 17.19
CA GLN A 78 0.90 -0.12 16.73
C GLN A 78 0.14 0.76 15.72
N SER A 79 0.18 2.08 15.87
CA SER A 79 -0.48 3.00 14.94
C SER A 79 0.15 2.94 13.54
N VAL A 80 1.48 2.84 13.44
CA VAL A 80 2.17 2.63 12.17
C VAL A 80 1.91 1.22 11.62
N ARG A 81 1.86 0.19 12.48
CA ARG A 81 1.56 -1.18 12.05
C ARG A 81 0.17 -1.31 11.41
N ASN A 82 -0.82 -0.56 11.87
CA ASN A 82 -2.13 -0.49 11.21
C ASN A 82 -1.99 0.01 9.75
N TRP A 83 -1.18 1.04 9.52
CA TRP A 83 -0.89 1.52 8.15
C TRP A 83 -0.06 0.53 7.34
N GLN A 84 0.88 -0.20 7.95
CA GLN A 84 1.64 -1.26 7.28
C GLN A 84 0.72 -2.38 6.77
N ALA A 85 -0.29 -2.78 7.56
CA ALA A 85 -1.29 -3.78 7.17
C ALA A 85 -2.10 -3.30 5.95
N ARG A 86 -2.56 -2.05 5.96
CA ARG A 86 -3.24 -1.39 4.82
C ARG A 86 -2.38 -1.36 3.58
N GLY A 87 -1.13 -0.92 3.71
CA GLY A 87 -0.16 -0.90 2.61
C GLY A 87 0.07 -2.30 2.04
N GLY A 88 0.26 -3.31 2.89
CA GLY A 88 0.43 -4.70 2.44
C GLY A 88 -0.78 -5.23 1.67
N LEU A 89 -2.00 -4.92 2.11
CA LEU A 89 -3.22 -5.35 1.42
C LEU A 89 -3.32 -4.69 0.04
N GLU A 90 -3.09 -3.38 -0.04
CA GLU A 90 -3.17 -2.66 -1.31
C GLU A 90 -2.03 -3.00 -2.27
N ALA A 91 -0.81 -3.25 -1.77
CA ALA A 91 0.29 -3.77 -2.59
C ALA A 91 -0.08 -5.12 -3.22
N GLY A 92 -0.69 -6.02 -2.44
CA GLY A 92 -1.20 -7.30 -2.93
C GLY A 92 -2.28 -7.13 -4.00
N ARG A 93 -3.22 -6.20 -3.80
CA ARG A 93 -4.27 -5.87 -4.79
C ARG A 93 -3.68 -5.31 -6.08
N CYS A 94 -2.72 -4.39 -6.00
CA CYS A 94 -2.03 -3.85 -7.16
C CYS A 94 -1.33 -4.95 -7.98
N ALA A 95 -0.58 -5.83 -7.30
CA ALA A 95 0.10 -6.94 -7.95
C ALA A 95 -0.89 -7.92 -8.61
N ALA A 96 -2.02 -8.19 -7.97
CA ALA A 96 -3.08 -9.03 -8.55
C ALA A 96 -3.74 -8.39 -9.78
N VAL A 97 -3.91 -7.06 -9.80
CA VAL A 97 -4.41 -6.33 -10.98
C VAL A 97 -3.43 -6.44 -12.14
N LEU A 98 -2.13 -6.18 -11.88
CA LEU A 98 -1.08 -6.34 -12.89
C LEU A 98 -1.03 -7.77 -13.44
N ALA A 99 -1.12 -8.78 -12.57
CA ALA A 99 -1.16 -10.19 -12.98
C ALA A 99 -2.33 -10.48 -13.93
N GLY A 100 -3.50 -9.87 -13.71
CA GLY A 100 -4.67 -10.01 -14.57
C GLY A 100 -4.55 -9.30 -15.92
N GLN A 101 -3.65 -8.33 -16.05
CA GLN A 101 -3.38 -7.58 -17.29
C GLN A 101 -2.22 -8.19 -18.09
N GLU A 102 -1.35 -8.96 -17.44
CA GLU A 102 -0.19 -9.58 -18.05
C GLU A 102 -0.56 -10.79 -18.93
N LYS A 103 0.02 -10.83 -20.13
CA LYS A 103 -0.21 -11.87 -21.15
C LYS A 103 0.89 -12.93 -21.12
N ASP A 104 2.11 -12.54 -20.75
CA ASP A 104 3.22 -13.47 -20.58
C ASP A 104 2.97 -14.33 -19.34
N SER A 105 2.89 -15.65 -19.51
CA SER A 105 2.55 -16.55 -18.42
C SER A 105 3.59 -16.57 -17.30
N THR A 106 4.87 -16.36 -17.62
CA THR A 106 5.94 -16.32 -16.63
C THR A 106 5.80 -15.07 -15.77
N LYS A 107 5.68 -13.90 -16.39
CA LYS A 107 5.50 -12.63 -15.67
C LYS A 107 4.18 -12.58 -14.90
N GLN A 108 3.11 -13.14 -15.48
CA GLN A 108 1.83 -13.28 -14.77
C GLN A 108 2.03 -14.10 -13.48
N ASN A 109 2.72 -15.23 -13.54
CA ASN A 109 2.96 -16.06 -12.37
C ASN A 109 3.85 -15.35 -11.32
N GLU A 110 4.84 -14.57 -11.73
CA GLU A 110 5.65 -13.73 -10.84
C GLU A 110 4.81 -12.67 -10.12
N LEU A 111 3.88 -12.02 -10.82
CA LEU A 111 2.96 -11.04 -10.25
C LEU A 111 1.96 -11.69 -9.30
N VAL A 112 1.46 -12.89 -9.62
CA VAL A 112 0.62 -13.68 -8.70
C VAL A 112 1.40 -14.04 -7.43
N ALA A 113 2.65 -14.51 -7.55
CA ALA A 113 3.50 -14.82 -6.40
C ALA A 113 3.78 -13.57 -5.56
N THR A 114 3.98 -12.42 -6.21
CA THR A 114 4.14 -11.12 -5.55
C THR A 114 2.88 -10.73 -4.76
N ALA A 115 1.70 -10.89 -5.35
CA ALA A 115 0.43 -10.65 -4.66
C ALA A 115 0.28 -11.56 -3.43
N GLN A 116 0.57 -12.86 -3.58
CA GLN A 116 0.54 -13.83 -2.47
C GLN A 116 1.47 -13.41 -1.34
N LYS A 117 2.71 -13.02 -1.66
CA LYS A 117 3.70 -12.56 -0.67
C LYS A 117 3.17 -11.38 0.16
N TYR A 118 2.53 -10.40 -0.47
CA TYR A 118 2.00 -9.25 0.27
C TYR A 118 0.78 -9.60 1.11
N PHE A 119 -0.13 -10.45 0.62
CA PHE A 119 -1.24 -10.92 1.44
C PHE A 119 -0.78 -11.79 2.61
N GLN A 120 0.23 -12.64 2.42
CA GLN A 120 0.87 -13.42 3.50
C GLN A 120 1.49 -12.50 4.55
N TYR A 121 2.21 -11.45 4.12
CA TYR A 121 2.74 -10.45 5.04
C TYR A 121 1.65 -9.87 5.95
N VAL A 122 0.50 -9.47 5.39
CA VAL A 122 -0.61 -8.95 6.23
C VAL A 122 -1.16 -10.04 7.14
N ALA A 123 -1.43 -11.24 6.62
CA ALA A 123 -2.03 -12.33 7.38
C ALA A 123 -1.16 -12.83 8.54
N GLU A 124 0.17 -12.83 8.37
CA GLU A 124 1.13 -13.39 9.32
C GLU A 124 1.72 -12.32 10.24
N LYS A 125 2.07 -11.15 9.70
CA LYS A 125 2.74 -10.08 10.46
C LYS A 125 1.76 -9.11 11.09
N HIS A 126 0.51 -9.07 10.63
CA HIS A 126 -0.55 -8.20 11.16
C HIS A 126 -1.86 -8.96 11.40
N PRO A 127 -1.85 -10.11 12.12
CA PRO A 127 -3.01 -11.01 12.20
C PRO A 127 -4.24 -10.41 12.88
N ASN A 128 -4.05 -9.36 13.69
CA ASN A 128 -5.11 -8.67 14.42
C ASN A 128 -5.59 -7.39 13.71
N ALA A 129 -5.00 -7.04 12.56
CA ALA A 129 -5.44 -5.89 11.78
C ALA A 129 -6.74 -6.19 11.02
N GLU A 130 -7.55 -5.17 10.76
CA GLU A 130 -8.82 -5.29 10.03
C GLU A 130 -8.62 -5.92 8.63
N GLU A 131 -7.46 -5.66 8.03
CA GLU A 131 -7.08 -6.11 6.69
C GLU A 131 -6.70 -7.60 6.63
N ALA A 132 -6.41 -8.25 7.76
CA ALA A 132 -5.94 -9.62 7.81
C ALA A 132 -6.96 -10.62 7.27
N ALA A 133 -8.24 -10.43 7.56
CA ALA A 133 -9.31 -11.28 7.05
C ALA A 133 -9.42 -11.16 5.51
N ALA A 134 -9.35 -9.94 4.99
CA ALA A 134 -9.37 -9.69 3.55
C ALA A 134 -8.14 -10.31 2.85
N ALA A 135 -6.96 -10.18 3.43
CA ALA A 135 -5.74 -10.78 2.89
C ALA A 135 -5.82 -12.31 2.82
N LYS A 136 -6.31 -12.96 3.89
CA LYS A 136 -6.54 -14.43 3.91
C LYS A 136 -7.53 -14.86 2.84
N GLN A 137 -8.61 -14.10 2.64
CA GLN A 137 -9.59 -14.38 1.59
C GLN A 137 -8.96 -14.28 0.18
N GLN A 138 -8.07 -13.32 -0.06
CA GLN A 138 -7.38 -13.21 -1.35
C GLN A 138 -6.42 -14.38 -1.59
N LEU A 139 -5.70 -14.83 -0.55
CA LEU A 139 -4.84 -16.02 -0.64
C LEU A 139 -5.62 -17.28 -1.04
N GLN A 140 -6.79 -17.50 -0.42
CA GLN A 140 -7.68 -18.61 -0.77
C GLN A 140 -8.11 -18.54 -2.24
N LYS A 141 -8.58 -17.36 -2.71
CA LYS A 141 -8.99 -17.15 -4.10
C LYS A 141 -7.85 -17.42 -5.09
N ILE A 142 -6.62 -17.03 -4.77
CA ILE A 142 -5.46 -17.29 -5.63
C ILE A 142 -5.16 -18.80 -5.66
N GLY A 143 -5.16 -19.47 -4.50
CA GLY A 143 -4.93 -20.91 -4.41
C GLY A 143 -5.95 -21.74 -5.19
N GLU A 144 -7.23 -21.42 -5.08
CA GLU A 144 -8.31 -22.09 -5.82
C GLU A 144 -8.17 -21.94 -7.35
N ARG A 145 -7.70 -20.78 -7.82
CA ARG A 145 -7.48 -20.54 -9.26
C ARG A 145 -6.32 -21.37 -9.81
N GLY A 146 -5.31 -21.67 -8.99
CA GLY A 146 -4.19 -22.54 -9.37
C GLY A 146 -4.59 -24.01 -9.52
N ILE A 147 -5.64 -24.46 -8.81
CA ILE A 147 -6.15 -25.85 -8.89
C ILE A 147 -7.04 -26.06 -10.13
N ARG A 148 -7.64 -24.99 -10.67
CA ARG A 148 -8.59 -25.04 -11.79
C ARG A 148 -7.95 -24.80 -13.17
N ARG A 149 -6.64 -24.58 -13.25
CA ARG A 149 -5.88 -24.40 -14.50
C ARG A 149 -5.16 -25.69 -14.83
#